data_AF-A0A4Y1RDZ1-F1
#
_entry.id   AF-A0A4Y1RDZ1-F1
#
_cell.length_a   1.000
_cell.length_b   1.000
_cell.length_c   1.000
_cell.angle_alpha   90.00
_cell.angle_beta   90.00
_cell.angle_gamma   90.00
#
_symmetry.space_group_name_H-M   'P 1'
#
loop_
_entity.id
_entity.type
_entity.pdbx_description
1 polymer ?
#
loop_
_entity_poly.entity_id
_entity_poly.type
_entity_poly.pdbx_seq_one_letter_code
_entity_poly.pdbx_strand_id
1 'polypeptide(L)'
;RLEFLGDAVLDVLITQHLYHSHTDVDPGELTDLRSAAVSNESFARAAVRRNLHPHLQHCSGLLLSHITEYEKLCTEALNNTSLLEEIKGPKALGDIVESIAGAILIDSKLDLDEVWRVFKPLLSPIATPSSLQLDLLRKLKERCDSLGYFVKETLNKEDAIVNAELSLKLEDVILVGKGYERKAKAAKQRAARQLLKKFEGYLAQTGQTNPNQTDYKWFGLVRFPL
;
A
#
# COMPACT_ATOMS: atom_id res chain seq x y z
N ARG A 1 -10.69 18.49 -15.19
CA ARG A 1 -12.09 18.48 -14.65
C ARG A 1 -12.55 17.07 -14.36
N LEU A 2 -12.51 16.15 -15.34
CA LEU A 2 -12.90 14.76 -15.12
C LEU A 2 -11.93 14.02 -14.20
N GLU A 3 -10.61 14.23 -14.35
CA GLU A 3 -9.57 13.78 -13.39
C GLU A 3 -9.97 14.08 -11.94
N PHE A 4 -10.15 15.37 -11.62
CA PHE A 4 -10.55 15.82 -10.28
C PHE A 4 -11.80 15.13 -9.73
N LEU A 5 -12.82 14.89 -10.58
CA LEU A 5 -14.03 14.19 -10.16
C LEU A 5 -13.76 12.69 -9.95
N GLY A 6 -13.03 12.08 -10.88
CA GLY A 6 -12.72 10.67 -10.86
C GLY A 6 -11.78 10.26 -9.73
N ASP A 7 -10.84 11.12 -9.33
CA ASP A 7 -9.98 10.93 -8.17
C ASP A 7 -10.81 10.68 -6.90
N ALA A 8 -11.76 11.57 -6.58
CA ALA A 8 -12.66 11.41 -5.45
C ALA A 8 -13.54 10.15 -5.54
N VAL A 9 -14.02 9.80 -6.75
CA VAL A 9 -14.83 8.59 -6.99
C VAL A 9 -14.01 7.33 -6.75
N LEU A 10 -12.79 7.27 -7.29
CA LEU A 10 -11.92 6.12 -7.15
C LEU A 10 -11.45 5.95 -5.70
N ASP A 11 -11.16 7.04 -4.99
CA ASP A 11 -10.81 6.97 -3.57
C ASP A 11 -11.93 6.31 -2.74
N VAL A 12 -13.18 6.74 -2.94
CA VAL A 12 -14.34 6.16 -2.24
C VAL A 12 -14.55 4.70 -2.61
N LEU A 13 -14.57 4.37 -3.91
CA LEU A 13 -14.84 3.00 -4.39
C LEU A 13 -13.77 2.00 -3.95
N ILE A 14 -12.48 2.40 -4.05
CA ILE A 14 -11.36 1.55 -3.64
C ILE A 14 -11.35 1.41 -2.11
N THR A 15 -11.58 2.50 -1.37
CA THR A 15 -11.69 2.44 0.10
C THR A 15 -12.81 1.50 0.53
N GLN A 16 -13.98 1.62 -0.08
CA GLN A 16 -15.12 0.73 0.18
C GLN A 16 -14.75 -0.72 -0.13
N HIS A 17 -14.08 -0.99 -1.25
CA HIS A 17 -13.64 -2.33 -1.58
C HIS A 17 -12.67 -2.90 -0.55
N LEU A 18 -11.65 -2.14 -0.14
CA LEU A 18 -10.66 -2.56 0.84
C LEU A 18 -11.30 -2.84 2.20
N TYR A 19 -12.19 -1.96 2.66
CA TYR A 19 -12.92 -2.12 3.93
C TYR A 19 -13.73 -3.43 3.97
N HIS A 20 -14.42 -3.79 2.88
CA HIS A 20 -15.23 -5.01 2.85
C HIS A 20 -14.41 -6.28 2.57
N SER A 21 -13.26 -6.17 1.89
CA SER A 21 -12.43 -7.32 1.53
C SER A 21 -11.40 -7.72 2.59
N HIS A 22 -11.09 -6.82 3.52
CA HIS A 22 -10.06 -7.00 4.55
C HIS A 22 -10.62 -6.67 5.94
N THR A 23 -11.55 -7.49 6.43
CA THR A 23 -12.27 -7.26 7.70
C THR A 23 -11.41 -7.50 8.95
N ASP A 24 -10.26 -8.16 8.79
CA ASP A 24 -9.31 -8.56 9.84
C ASP A 24 -8.07 -7.66 9.90
N VAL A 25 -8.02 -6.62 9.06
CA VAL A 25 -6.90 -5.68 8.93
C VAL A 25 -7.15 -4.44 9.79
N ASP A 26 -6.12 -3.93 10.44
CA ASP A 26 -6.25 -2.75 11.30
C ASP A 26 -6.40 -1.44 10.49
N PRO A 27 -6.93 -0.35 11.11
CA PRO A 27 -7.14 0.91 10.40
C PRO A 27 -5.87 1.53 9.78
N GLY A 28 -4.70 1.30 10.38
CA GLY A 28 -3.42 1.78 9.87
C GLY A 28 -3.01 1.01 8.61
N GLU A 29 -3.14 -0.31 8.64
CA GLU A 29 -2.91 -1.16 7.47
C GLU A 29 -3.90 -0.86 6.32
N LEU A 30 -5.19 -0.60 6.62
CA LEU A 30 -6.16 -0.15 5.62
C LEU A 30 -5.77 1.18 4.97
N THR A 31 -5.22 2.11 5.75
CA THR A 31 -4.73 3.40 5.25
C THR A 31 -3.56 3.22 4.29
N ASP A 32 -2.67 2.27 4.57
CA ASP A 32 -1.54 1.94 3.70
C ASP A 32 -1.99 1.26 2.42
N LEU A 33 -2.92 0.29 2.53
CA LEU A 33 -3.52 -0.37 1.36
C LEU A 33 -4.20 0.64 0.45
N ARG A 34 -4.96 1.58 1.04
CA ARG A 34 -5.59 2.66 0.27
C ARG A 34 -4.54 3.52 -0.41
N SER A 35 -3.53 4.00 0.32
CA SER A 35 -2.48 4.85 -0.24
C SER A 35 -1.70 4.18 -1.38
N ALA A 36 -1.58 2.86 -1.34
CA ALA A 36 -0.94 2.10 -2.40
C ALA A 36 -1.86 1.84 -3.59
N ALA A 37 -3.12 1.48 -3.34
CA ALA A 37 -4.10 1.19 -4.37
C ALA A 37 -4.55 2.46 -5.12
N VAL A 38 -4.75 3.54 -4.37
CA VAL A 38 -5.14 4.88 -4.83
C VAL A 38 -3.87 5.73 -4.93
N SER A 39 -3.07 5.46 -5.96
CA SER A 39 -1.88 6.24 -6.27
C SER A 39 -1.73 6.42 -7.76
N ASN A 40 -1.13 7.55 -8.16
CA ASN A 40 -0.82 7.80 -9.56
C ASN A 40 0.04 6.67 -10.16
N GLU A 41 0.97 6.10 -9.39
CA GLU A 41 1.77 4.96 -9.81
C GLU A 41 0.94 3.69 -10.06
N SER A 42 -0.02 3.40 -9.18
CA SER A 42 -0.97 2.28 -9.36
C SER A 42 -1.80 2.47 -10.63
N PHE A 43 -2.35 3.67 -10.84
CA PHE A 43 -3.16 4.00 -12.01
C PHE A 43 -2.35 4.01 -13.31
N ALA A 44 -1.13 4.58 -13.30
CA ALA A 44 -0.25 4.56 -14.46
C ALA A 44 0.09 3.12 -14.88
N ARG A 45 0.37 2.25 -13.90
CA ARG A 45 0.63 0.83 -14.17
C ARG A 45 -0.61 0.12 -14.71
N ALA A 46 -1.80 0.44 -14.19
CA ALA A 46 -3.06 -0.08 -14.71
C ALA A 46 -3.31 0.40 -16.15
N ALA A 47 -3.01 1.67 -16.47
CA ALA A 47 -3.14 2.23 -17.80
C ALA A 47 -2.24 1.53 -18.83
N VAL A 48 -1.00 1.23 -18.49
CA VAL A 48 -0.11 0.44 -19.36
C VAL A 48 -0.62 -0.98 -19.51
N ARG A 49 -0.92 -1.65 -18.40
CA ARG A 49 -1.34 -3.06 -18.37
C ARG A 49 -2.64 -3.33 -19.10
N ARG A 50 -3.54 -2.34 -19.14
CA ARG A 50 -4.82 -2.39 -19.88
C ARG A 50 -4.75 -1.70 -21.23
N ASN A 51 -3.55 -1.32 -21.67
CA ASN A 51 -3.28 -0.74 -22.97
C ASN A 51 -4.10 0.54 -23.26
N LEU A 52 -4.26 1.39 -22.24
CA LEU A 52 -4.97 2.68 -22.34
C LEU A 52 -4.08 3.80 -22.85
N HIS A 53 -2.77 3.71 -22.61
CA HIS A 53 -1.80 4.74 -22.96
C HIS A 53 -1.74 5.11 -24.46
N PRO A 54 -2.00 4.23 -25.46
CA PRO A 54 -2.03 4.63 -26.87
C PRO A 54 -3.25 5.48 -27.23
N HIS A 55 -4.28 5.48 -26.38
CA HIS A 55 -5.50 6.27 -26.57
C HIS A 55 -5.40 7.68 -25.95
N LEU A 56 -4.29 7.98 -25.26
CA LEU A 56 -4.04 9.32 -24.74
C LEU A 56 -3.71 10.27 -25.89
N GLN A 57 -4.56 11.27 -26.11
CA GLN A 57 -4.32 12.30 -27.11
C GLN A 57 -3.37 13.37 -26.55
N HIS A 58 -2.18 13.49 -27.15
CA HIS A 58 -1.20 14.52 -26.80
C HIS A 58 -0.31 14.89 -27.99
N CYS A 59 0.32 16.07 -27.95
CA CYS A 59 1.25 16.54 -28.99
C CYS A 59 2.70 16.64 -28.50
N SER A 60 2.99 16.19 -27.27
CA SER A 60 4.33 16.24 -26.67
C SER A 60 5.16 15.00 -27.02
N GLY A 61 6.27 15.19 -27.76
CA GLY A 61 7.23 14.12 -28.04
C GLY A 61 7.98 13.64 -26.80
N LEU A 62 8.21 14.52 -25.81
CA LEU A 62 8.83 14.15 -24.53
C LEU A 62 7.92 13.22 -23.73
N LEU A 63 6.61 13.52 -23.71
CA LEU A 63 5.63 12.64 -23.07
C LEU A 63 5.59 11.28 -23.76
N LEU A 64 5.62 11.25 -25.09
CA LEU A 64 5.69 9.99 -25.85
C LEU A 64 6.88 9.15 -25.40
N SER A 65 8.08 9.75 -25.36
CA SER A 65 9.29 9.04 -24.96
C SER A 65 9.19 8.47 -23.54
N HIS A 66 8.67 9.25 -22.58
CA HIS A 66 8.49 8.77 -21.21
C HIS A 66 7.46 7.64 -21.11
N ILE A 67 6.37 7.70 -21.87
CA ILE A 67 5.36 6.64 -21.90
C ILE A 67 5.97 5.35 -22.47
N THR A 68 6.68 5.43 -23.59
CA THR A 68 7.34 4.28 -24.23
C THR A 68 8.42 3.66 -23.34
N GLU A 69 9.21 4.47 -22.65
CA GLU A 69 10.20 3.98 -21.69
C GLU A 69 9.51 3.27 -20.51
N TYR A 70 8.47 3.89 -19.95
CA TYR A 70 7.70 3.32 -18.85
C TYR A 70 7.01 1.99 -19.22
N GLU A 71 6.48 1.88 -20.44
CA GLU A 71 5.90 0.65 -20.97
C GLU A 71 6.92 -0.50 -21.03
N LYS A 72 8.14 -0.22 -21.54
CA LYS A 72 9.24 -1.20 -21.58
C LYS A 72 9.58 -1.68 -20.17
N LEU A 73 9.76 -0.75 -19.24
CA LEU A 73 10.07 -1.07 -17.85
C LEU A 73 8.96 -1.91 -17.19
N CYS A 74 7.68 -1.61 -17.45
CA CYS A 74 6.56 -2.41 -16.95
C CYS A 74 6.58 -3.85 -17.50
N THR A 75 6.93 -4.01 -18.78
CA THR A 75 7.05 -5.31 -19.45
C THR A 75 8.22 -6.13 -18.91
N GLU A 76 9.35 -5.50 -18.64
CA GLU A 76 10.52 -6.14 -18.03
C GLU A 76 10.27 -6.51 -16.56
N ALA A 77 9.53 -5.68 -15.82
CA ALA A 77 9.23 -5.90 -14.41
C ALA A 77 8.18 -7.00 -14.18
N LEU A 78 7.32 -7.30 -15.17
CA LEU A 78 6.51 -8.53 -15.19
C LEU A 78 7.37 -9.80 -15.09
N ASN A 79 8.61 -9.75 -15.60
CA ASN A 79 9.57 -10.86 -15.53
C ASN A 79 10.45 -10.83 -14.27
N ASN A 80 10.52 -9.69 -13.55
CA ASN A 80 11.35 -9.48 -12.36
C ASN A 80 10.63 -8.64 -11.30
N THR A 81 9.93 -9.29 -10.36
CA THR A 81 9.03 -8.69 -9.35
C THR A 81 9.67 -7.61 -8.46
N SER A 82 11.00 -7.59 -8.32
CA SER A 82 11.75 -6.69 -7.43
C SER A 82 11.89 -5.23 -7.95
N LEU A 83 11.59 -4.97 -9.23
CA LEU A 83 11.79 -3.65 -9.85
C LEU A 83 10.54 -2.75 -9.87
N LEU A 84 9.36 -3.31 -9.56
CA LEU A 84 8.08 -2.60 -9.74
C LEU A 84 7.87 -1.42 -8.78
N GLU A 85 8.49 -1.42 -7.60
CA GLU A 85 8.24 -0.41 -6.56
C GLU A 85 8.94 0.95 -6.82
N GLU A 86 9.90 1.02 -7.73
CA GLU A 86 10.73 2.23 -7.92
C GLU A 86 10.46 2.98 -9.23
N ILE A 87 9.64 2.43 -10.13
CA ILE A 87 9.40 3.02 -11.44
C ILE A 87 8.22 3.99 -11.35
N LYS A 88 8.51 5.29 -11.37
CA LYS A 88 7.48 6.34 -11.44
C LYS A 88 6.99 6.52 -12.88
N GLY A 89 5.69 6.34 -13.08
CA GLY A 89 5.05 6.56 -14.37
C GLY A 89 4.77 8.05 -14.64
N PRO A 90 4.63 8.45 -15.92
CA PRO A 90 4.14 9.78 -16.28
C PRO A 90 2.78 10.06 -15.62
N LYS A 91 2.62 11.23 -14.97
CA LYS A 91 1.37 11.62 -14.28
C LYS A 91 0.14 11.53 -15.19
N ALA A 92 0.30 11.88 -16.47
CA ALA A 92 -0.76 11.80 -17.45
C ALA A 92 -1.42 10.42 -17.59
N LEU A 93 -0.71 9.33 -17.24
CA LEU A 93 -1.27 7.97 -17.25
C LEU A 93 -2.16 7.68 -16.04
N GLY A 94 -1.93 8.31 -14.89
CA GLY A 94 -2.87 8.29 -13.77
C GLY A 94 -4.08 9.18 -14.07
N ASP A 95 -3.80 10.40 -14.55
CA ASP A 95 -4.82 11.41 -14.84
C ASP A 95 -5.87 10.92 -15.87
N ILE A 96 -5.47 10.10 -16.86
CA ILE A 96 -6.40 9.49 -17.83
C ILE A 96 -7.30 8.44 -17.16
N VAL A 97 -6.77 7.61 -16.25
CA VAL A 97 -7.55 6.60 -15.54
C VAL A 97 -8.60 7.27 -14.66
N GLU A 98 -8.20 8.31 -13.91
CA GLU A 98 -9.12 9.13 -13.12
C GLU A 98 -10.13 9.85 -14.02
N SER A 99 -9.69 10.43 -15.14
CA SER A 99 -10.60 11.08 -16.08
C SER A 99 -11.62 10.13 -16.70
N ILE A 100 -11.26 8.87 -16.96
CA ILE A 100 -12.21 7.84 -17.42
C ILE A 100 -13.24 7.53 -16.32
N ALA A 101 -12.82 7.43 -15.05
CA ALA A 101 -13.76 7.22 -13.94
C ALA A 101 -14.77 8.37 -13.84
N GLY A 102 -14.28 9.62 -13.91
CA GLY A 102 -15.13 10.80 -13.94
C GLY A 102 -16.06 10.83 -15.16
N ALA A 103 -15.59 10.37 -16.33
CA ALA A 103 -16.42 10.31 -17.55
C ALA A 103 -17.56 9.29 -17.41
N ILE A 104 -17.26 8.07 -16.94
CA ILE A 104 -18.26 7.01 -16.74
C ILE A 104 -19.29 7.46 -15.71
N LEU A 105 -18.87 8.12 -14.61
CA LEU A 105 -19.80 8.63 -13.61
C LEU A 105 -20.81 9.62 -14.22
N ILE A 106 -20.35 10.52 -15.08
CA ILE A 106 -21.25 11.50 -15.73
C ILE A 106 -22.17 10.81 -16.74
N ASP A 107 -21.63 9.87 -17.53
CA ASP A 107 -22.39 9.10 -18.52
C ASP A 107 -23.47 8.22 -17.87
N SER A 108 -23.15 7.62 -16.72
CA SER A 108 -24.04 6.77 -15.93
C SER A 108 -25.04 7.54 -15.06
N LYS A 109 -25.09 8.87 -15.15
CA LYS A 109 -25.94 9.73 -14.30
C LYS A 109 -25.65 9.58 -12.80
N LEU A 110 -24.36 9.54 -12.45
CA LEU A 110 -23.82 9.43 -11.10
C LEU A 110 -24.02 8.06 -10.43
N ASP A 111 -24.09 7.00 -11.23
CA ASP A 111 -24.11 5.62 -10.74
C ASP A 111 -22.69 5.13 -10.42
N LEU A 112 -22.40 5.01 -9.12
CA LEU A 112 -21.12 4.52 -8.59
C LEU A 112 -20.92 3.01 -8.80
N ASP A 113 -22.00 2.23 -8.80
CA ASP A 113 -21.93 0.78 -9.01
C ASP A 113 -21.51 0.48 -10.45
N GLU A 114 -22.00 1.29 -11.40
CA GLU A 114 -21.62 1.18 -12.80
C GLU A 114 -20.14 1.54 -13.02
N VAL A 115 -19.65 2.60 -12.35
CA VAL A 115 -18.21 2.93 -12.37
C VAL A 115 -17.40 1.75 -11.82
N TRP A 116 -17.80 1.20 -10.67
CA TRP A 116 -17.09 0.10 -10.04
C TRP A 116 -17.11 -1.18 -10.88
N ARG A 117 -18.22 -1.48 -11.56
CA ARG A 117 -18.36 -2.62 -12.47
C ARG A 117 -17.30 -2.59 -13.57
N VAL A 118 -16.97 -1.41 -14.10
CA VAL A 118 -15.93 -1.22 -15.12
C VAL A 118 -14.54 -1.17 -14.49
N PHE A 119 -14.36 -0.48 -13.37
CA PHE A 119 -13.04 -0.22 -12.79
C PHE A 119 -12.46 -1.40 -12.00
N LYS A 120 -13.28 -2.20 -11.33
CA LYS A 120 -12.81 -3.38 -10.59
C LYS A 120 -11.96 -4.32 -11.45
N PRO A 121 -12.38 -4.76 -12.65
CA PRO A 121 -11.52 -5.58 -13.51
C PRO A 121 -10.33 -4.79 -14.06
N LEU A 122 -10.50 -3.50 -14.39
CA LEU A 122 -9.43 -2.64 -14.90
C LEU A 122 -8.26 -2.56 -13.91
N LEU A 123 -8.56 -2.32 -12.64
CA LEU A 123 -7.58 -2.16 -11.55
C LEU A 123 -7.04 -3.50 -11.01
N SER A 124 -7.79 -4.61 -11.13
CA SER A 124 -7.36 -5.92 -10.63
C SER A 124 -6.05 -6.41 -11.27
N PRO A 125 -5.01 -6.84 -10.51
CA PRO A 125 -5.05 -7.07 -9.07
C PRO A 125 -4.90 -5.77 -8.29
N ILE A 126 -5.84 -5.54 -7.37
CA ILE A 126 -5.81 -4.42 -6.42
C ILE A 126 -4.81 -4.79 -5.30
N ALA A 127 -4.18 -3.79 -4.69
CA ALA A 127 -3.24 -3.99 -3.60
C ALA A 127 -3.86 -4.83 -2.48
N THR A 128 -3.15 -5.89 -2.09
CA THR A 128 -3.44 -6.76 -0.95
C THR A 128 -2.37 -6.60 0.12
N PRO A 129 -2.65 -6.92 1.40
CA PRO A 129 -1.66 -6.92 2.48
C PRO A 129 -0.41 -7.76 2.18
N SER A 130 -0.53 -8.77 1.32
CA SER A 130 0.59 -9.61 0.89
C SER A 130 1.44 -8.96 -0.20
N SER A 131 0.83 -8.15 -1.07
CA SER A 131 1.52 -7.42 -2.14
C SER A 131 2.15 -6.12 -1.66
N LEU A 132 1.50 -5.48 -0.69
CA LEU A 132 2.06 -4.38 0.03
C LEU A 132 3.00 -5.04 1.03
N GLN A 133 4.30 -5.00 0.78
CA GLN A 133 5.27 -5.21 1.84
C GLN A 133 5.04 -4.09 2.88
N LEU A 134 3.95 -4.18 3.66
CA LEU A 134 3.58 -3.26 4.72
C LEU A 134 4.81 -3.11 5.58
N ASP A 135 5.18 -1.87 5.88
CA ASP A 135 6.39 -1.61 6.64
C ASP A 135 6.23 -2.26 8.02
N LEU A 136 6.72 -3.51 8.12
CA LEU A 136 6.77 -4.29 9.37
C LEU A 136 7.41 -3.47 10.48
N LEU A 137 8.28 -2.53 10.10
CA LEU A 137 8.86 -1.52 10.97
C LEU A 137 7.81 -0.64 11.65
N ARG A 138 6.80 -0.17 10.91
CA ARG A 138 5.72 0.65 11.45
C ARG A 138 4.83 -0.16 12.39
N LYS A 139 4.39 -1.36 11.97
CA LYS A 139 3.61 -2.27 12.81
C LYS A 139 4.34 -2.61 14.11
N LEU A 140 5.65 -2.85 14.03
CA LEU A 140 6.50 -3.05 15.20
C LEU A 140 6.53 -1.81 16.09
N LYS A 141 6.73 -0.60 15.53
CA LYS A 141 6.77 0.66 16.29
C LYS A 141 5.45 0.93 16.99
N GLU A 142 4.33 0.89 16.27
CA GLU A 142 2.98 1.08 16.84
C GLU A 142 2.70 0.10 17.98
N ARG A 143 3.08 -1.18 17.81
CA ARG A 143 2.89 -2.19 18.85
C ARG A 143 3.79 -1.94 20.06
N CYS A 144 5.05 -1.56 19.86
CA CYS A 144 5.96 -1.22 20.94
C CYS A 144 5.47 0.02 21.70
N ASP A 145 5.07 1.07 20.98
CA ASP A 145 4.56 2.31 21.54
C ASP A 145 3.29 2.07 22.38
N SER A 146 2.38 1.20 21.92
CA SER A 146 1.17 0.82 22.67
C SER A 146 1.46 0.14 24.03
N LEU A 147 2.65 -0.43 24.18
CA LEU A 147 3.13 -1.09 25.39
C LEU A 147 4.17 -0.24 26.14
N GLY A 148 4.48 0.97 25.66
CA GLY A 148 5.47 1.88 26.25
C GLY A 148 6.93 1.54 25.96
N TYR A 149 7.21 0.66 24.98
CA TYR A 149 8.57 0.28 24.59
C TYR A 149 9.08 1.07 23.40
N PHE A 150 10.39 1.35 23.37
CA PHE A 150 11.03 2.11 22.29
C PHE A 150 11.92 1.22 21.40
N VAL A 151 11.73 1.33 20.08
CA VAL A 151 12.58 0.69 19.08
C VAL A 151 13.68 1.64 18.62
N LYS A 152 14.94 1.28 18.83
CA LYS A 152 16.10 2.00 18.29
C LYS A 152 16.54 1.37 16.97
N GLU A 153 16.66 2.21 15.94
CA GLU A 153 17.07 1.84 14.59
C GLU A 153 18.51 2.30 14.31
N THR A 154 19.33 1.39 13.78
CA THR A 154 20.71 1.67 13.35
C THR A 154 20.89 1.16 11.92
N LEU A 155 21.48 1.98 11.06
CA LEU A 155 21.76 1.64 9.66
C LEU A 155 23.23 1.86 9.38
N ASN A 156 23.90 0.78 8.97
CA ASN A 156 25.28 0.82 8.52
C ASN A 156 25.33 0.42 7.05
N LYS A 157 26.21 1.04 6.26
CA LYS A 157 26.41 0.69 4.85
C LYS A 157 27.86 0.27 4.66
N GLU A 158 28.07 -0.97 4.26
CA GLU A 158 29.40 -1.53 3.97
C GLU A 158 29.43 -1.99 2.52
N ASP A 159 30.34 -1.40 1.75
CA ASP A 159 30.62 -1.61 0.32
C ASP A 159 29.40 -1.47 -0.62
N ALA A 160 28.44 -2.40 -0.56
CA ALA A 160 27.20 -2.39 -1.34
C ALA A 160 25.99 -3.01 -0.62
N ILE A 161 26.15 -3.42 0.65
CA ILE A 161 25.10 -4.02 1.47
C ILE A 161 24.74 -3.04 2.60
N VAL A 162 23.45 -2.81 2.77
CA VAL A 162 22.89 -2.07 3.90
C VAL A 162 22.56 -3.06 5.01
N ASN A 163 23.17 -2.81 6.16
CA ASN A 163 22.98 -3.52 7.40
C ASN A 163 22.01 -2.71 8.25
N ALA A 164 20.75 -3.14 8.33
CA ALA A 164 19.77 -2.57 9.24
C ALA A 164 19.74 -3.39 10.53
N GLU A 165 19.93 -2.73 11.67
CA GLU A 165 19.77 -3.32 12.99
C GLU A 165 18.69 -2.56 13.76
N LEU A 166 17.69 -3.31 14.23
CA LEU A 166 16.63 -2.81 15.09
C LEU A 166 16.79 -3.45 16.47
N SER A 167 16.78 -2.61 17.50
CA SER A 167 16.89 -3.05 18.89
C SER A 167 15.69 -2.55 19.69
N LEU A 168 15.08 -3.45 20.44
CA LEU A 168 13.94 -3.20 21.32
C LEU A 168 14.39 -3.52 22.74
N LYS A 169 14.38 -2.51 23.61
CA LYS A 169 14.72 -2.68 25.01
C LYS A 169 13.43 -2.92 25.82
N LEU A 170 13.30 -4.12 26.35
CA LEU A 170 12.26 -4.52 27.29
C LEU A 170 12.81 -4.41 28.73
N GLU A 171 11.96 -4.61 29.74
CA GLU A 171 12.35 -4.50 31.16
C GLU A 171 13.51 -5.44 31.51
N ASP A 172 13.45 -6.69 31.03
CA ASP A 172 14.41 -7.74 31.41
C ASP A 172 15.35 -8.17 30.27
N VAL A 173 15.08 -7.76 29.03
CA VAL A 173 15.81 -8.25 27.86
C VAL A 173 15.89 -7.22 26.73
N ILE A 174 16.98 -7.26 25.97
CA ILE A 174 17.12 -6.50 24.72
C ILE A 174 16.95 -7.46 23.55
N LEU A 175 15.91 -7.26 22.76
CA LEU A 175 15.68 -8.00 21.53
C LEU A 175 16.29 -7.25 20.35
N VAL A 176 16.98 -7.98 19.47
CA VAL A 176 17.64 -7.41 18.29
C VAL A 176 17.24 -8.18 17.03
N GLY A 177 16.84 -7.45 16.00
CA GLY A 177 16.63 -7.96 14.64
C GLY A 177 17.61 -7.33 13.67
N LYS A 178 18.16 -8.12 12.75
CA LYS A 178 19.14 -7.68 11.75
C LYS A 178 18.65 -8.03 10.35
N GLY A 179 18.92 -7.15 9.39
CA GLY A 179 18.60 -7.32 7.99
C GLY A 179 19.74 -6.85 7.11
N TYR A 180 20.13 -7.69 6.15
CA TYR A 180 21.24 -7.45 5.23
C TYR A 180 20.66 -7.44 3.82
N GLU A 181 20.63 -6.28 3.17
CA GLU A 181 20.13 -6.16 1.80
C GLU A 181 20.84 -5.06 1.03
N ARG A 182 20.77 -5.12 -0.31
CA ARG A 182 21.34 -4.07 -1.17
C ARG A 182 20.62 -2.72 -1.00
N LYS A 183 19.36 -2.74 -0.54
CA LYS A 183 18.50 -1.56 -0.38
C LYS A 183 18.10 -1.37 1.08
N ALA A 184 18.09 -0.11 1.53
CA ALA A 184 17.79 0.24 2.92
C ALA A 184 16.37 -0.16 3.35
N LYS A 185 15.35 0.05 2.50
CA LYS A 185 13.96 -0.36 2.79
C LYS A 185 13.86 -1.88 3.02
N ALA A 186 14.41 -2.67 2.10
CA ALA A 186 14.42 -4.13 2.20
C ALA A 186 15.22 -4.64 3.41
N ALA A 187 16.35 -4.00 3.74
CA ALA A 187 17.14 -4.31 4.93
C ALA A 187 16.33 -4.09 6.21
N LYS A 188 15.67 -2.93 6.32
CA LYS A 188 14.80 -2.58 7.46
C LYS A 188 13.64 -3.55 7.61
N GLN A 189 12.99 -3.92 6.51
CA GLN A 189 11.89 -4.90 6.54
C GLN A 189 12.33 -6.26 7.07
N ARG A 190 13.50 -6.73 6.64
CA ARG A 190 14.06 -8.00 7.09
C ARG A 190 14.43 -7.97 8.57
N ALA A 191 15.03 -6.87 9.02
CA ALA A 191 15.30 -6.62 10.43
C ALA A 191 14.00 -6.59 11.27
N ALA A 192 12.98 -5.88 10.79
CA ALA A 192 11.70 -5.74 11.47
C ALA A 192 10.97 -7.08 11.60
N ARG A 193 10.96 -7.90 10.54
CA ARG A 193 10.36 -9.25 10.57
C ARG A 193 11.03 -10.16 11.60
N GLN A 194 12.37 -10.13 11.68
CA GLN A 194 13.09 -10.93 12.66
C GLN A 194 12.82 -10.47 14.08
N LEU A 195 12.76 -9.14 14.30
CA LEU A 195 12.50 -8.56 15.61
C LEU A 195 11.06 -8.84 16.07
N LEU A 196 10.07 -8.69 15.18
CA LEU A 196 8.67 -8.95 15.46
C LEU A 196 8.45 -10.40 15.92
N LYS A 197 9.05 -11.37 15.24
CA LYS A 197 8.96 -12.79 15.63
C LYS A 197 9.54 -13.06 17.03
N LYS A 198 10.65 -12.39 17.37
CA LYS A 198 11.25 -12.50 18.73
C LYS A 198 10.36 -11.84 19.77
N PHE A 199 9.76 -10.71 19.43
CA PHE A 199 8.88 -9.95 20.32
C PHE A 199 7.58 -10.69 20.61
N GLU A 200 6.92 -11.25 19.59
CA GLU A 200 5.74 -12.10 19.76
C GLU A 200 6.05 -13.34 20.62
N GLY A 201 7.22 -13.95 20.43
CA GLY A 201 7.69 -15.07 21.26
C GLY A 201 7.89 -14.68 22.73
N TYR A 202 8.37 -13.46 23.00
CA TYR A 202 8.50 -12.94 24.37
C TYR A 202 7.13 -12.68 25.01
N LEU A 203 6.21 -12.02 24.29
CA LEU A 203 4.85 -11.75 24.79
C LEU A 203 4.07 -13.04 25.11
N ALA A 204 4.27 -14.10 24.32
CA ALA A 204 3.69 -15.41 24.60
C ALA A 204 4.24 -16.08 25.87
N GLN A 205 5.49 -15.79 26.26
CA GLN A 205 6.13 -16.33 27.45
C GLN A 205 5.79 -15.54 28.72
N THR A 206 5.59 -14.23 28.61
CA THR A 206 5.28 -13.34 29.75
C THR A 206 3.79 -13.25 30.08
N GLY A 207 2.93 -13.95 29.34
CA GLY A 207 1.48 -13.94 29.56
C GLY A 207 0.81 -12.60 29.21
N GLN A 208 1.53 -11.66 28.59
CA GLN A 208 0.99 -10.43 28.04
C GLN A 208 0.34 -10.71 26.68
N THR A 209 -0.62 -11.64 26.64
CA THR A 209 -1.41 -11.90 25.43
C THR A 209 -2.64 -11.00 25.43
N ASN A 210 -2.63 -10.03 24.52
CA ASN A 210 -3.77 -9.43 23.84
C ASN A 210 -4.89 -8.77 24.70
N PRO A 211 -4.91 -7.43 24.83
CA PRO A 211 -6.10 -6.71 25.30
C PRO A 211 -7.28 -6.75 24.31
N ASN A 212 -7.09 -7.18 23.06
CA ASN A 212 -8.12 -7.09 22.01
C ASN A 212 -9.03 -8.32 21.91
N GLN A 213 -9.08 -9.17 22.93
CA GLN A 213 -10.06 -10.25 23.02
C GLN A 213 -10.98 -10.08 24.24
N THR A 214 -11.49 -8.86 24.42
CA THR A 214 -12.61 -8.57 25.32
C THR A 214 -13.63 -7.70 24.59
N ASP A 215 -14.77 -8.32 24.26
CA ASP A 215 -16.08 -7.74 24.03
C ASP A 215 -16.18 -6.40 23.25
N TYR A 216 -16.30 -6.49 21.92
CA TYR A 216 -17.12 -5.52 21.17
C TYR A 216 -18.61 -5.85 21.36
N LYS A 217 -19.07 -5.85 22.61
CA LYS A 217 -20.48 -5.63 22.96
C LYS A 217 -20.56 -4.21 23.47
N TRP A 218 -20.72 -3.22 22.58
CA TRP A 218 -21.38 -1.92 22.80
C TRP A 218 -21.11 -1.06 21.56
N PHE A 219 -21.98 -1.15 20.54
CA PHE A 219 -22.49 -0.02 19.75
C PHE A 219 -23.66 -0.54 18.90
N GLY A 220 -24.71 -0.95 19.60
CA GLY A 220 -26.05 -0.88 19.05
C GLY A 220 -26.54 0.57 19.13
N LEU A 221 -27.24 1.00 18.08
CA LEU A 221 -28.03 2.22 17.94
C LEU A 221 -27.28 3.50 17.51
N VAL A 222 -27.01 3.59 16.20
CA VAL A 222 -27.36 4.80 15.44
C VAL A 222 -28.20 4.37 14.26
N ARG A 223 -29.53 4.42 14.42
CA ARG A 223 -30.47 4.42 13.30
C ARG A 223 -30.39 5.80 12.65
N PHE A 224 -30.01 5.86 11.38
CA PHE A 224 -30.35 7.00 10.54
C PHE A 224 -31.82 6.87 10.11
N PRO A 225 -32.69 7.86 10.35
CA PRO A 225 -34.00 7.89 9.72
C PRO A 225 -33.86 8.29 8.25
N LEU A 226 -34.67 7.63 7.42
CA LEU A 226 -34.99 8.00 6.05
C LEU A 226 -35.60 9.40 5.96
#